data_AF-X0X1B0-F1
#
_entry.id   AF-X0X1B0-F1
#
_cell.length_a   1.000
_cell.length_b   1.000
_cell.length_c   1.000
_cell.angle_alpha   90.00
_cell.angle_beta   90.00
_cell.angle_gamma   90.00
#
_symmetry.space_group_name_H-M   'P 1'
#
loop_
_entity.id
_entity.type
_entity.pdbx_description
1 polymer ?
#
loop_
_entity_poly.entity_id
_entity_poly.type
_entity_poly.pdbx_seq_one_letter_code
_entity_poly.pdbx_strand_id
1 'polypeptide(L)'
;SVGSRGKEVKALQQVLINDGFWRSEYEATGYFGPTTRQALIRFQEEYKWDILEPVGLEKGTGYFGPQTQDYFKNISLSVAKKEEETSFNRNLGLGMSGDDVKALQEILINEGVWESEVEATGYFGSITKSAVIKYQEKYAAEILEPLGLTKGTGFVGSSTRAHLNK
;
A
#
# COMPACT_ATOMS: atom_id res chain seq x y z
N SER A 1 1.31 -24.83 9.24
CA SER A 1 0.45 -25.42 10.29
C SER A 1 0.60 -24.63 11.58
N VAL A 2 -0.27 -24.82 12.58
CA VAL A 2 -0.05 -24.25 13.93
C VAL A 2 1.31 -24.75 14.42
N GLY A 3 2.17 -23.84 14.87
CA GLY A 3 3.56 -24.12 15.24
C GLY A 3 4.60 -23.90 14.13
N SER A 4 4.20 -23.59 12.89
CA SER A 4 5.15 -23.19 11.83
C SER A 4 5.82 -21.84 12.14
N ARG A 5 7.07 -21.70 11.68
CA ARG A 5 7.85 -20.45 11.77
C ARG A 5 8.55 -20.19 10.43
N GLY A 6 8.72 -18.92 10.07
CA GLY A 6 9.44 -18.54 8.86
C GLY A 6 9.00 -17.21 8.26
N LYS A 7 9.66 -16.80 7.18
CA LYS A 7 9.37 -15.55 6.45
C LYS A 7 7.96 -15.55 5.85
N GLU A 8 7.44 -16.71 5.49
CA GLU A 8 6.07 -16.91 4.97
C GLU A 8 5.03 -16.68 6.06
N VAL A 9 5.30 -17.12 7.29
CA VAL A 9 4.42 -16.83 8.44
C VAL A 9 4.44 -15.34 8.76
N LYS A 10 5.61 -14.70 8.69
CA LYS A 10 5.73 -13.25 8.91
C LYS A 10 4.97 -12.44 7.84
N ALA A 11 5.09 -12.83 6.57
CA ALA A 11 4.33 -12.22 5.48
C ALA A 11 2.81 -12.38 5.67
N LEU A 12 2.36 -13.58 6.03
CA LEU A 12 0.95 -13.83 6.37
C LEU A 12 0.47 -12.93 7.49
N GLN A 13 1.24 -12.83 8.57
CA GLN A 13 0.92 -11.98 9.71
C GLN A 13 0.83 -10.50 9.33
N GLN A 14 1.70 -10.02 8.42
CA GLN A 14 1.66 -8.65 7.95
C GLN A 14 0.38 -8.32 7.20
N VAL A 15 -0.08 -9.20 6.30
CA VAL A 15 -1.36 -9.02 5.59
C VAL A 15 -2.53 -9.05 6.57
N LEU A 16 -2.55 -9.99 7.52
CA LEU A 16 -3.60 -10.06 8.53
C LEU A 16 -3.67 -8.79 9.42
N ILE A 17 -2.52 -8.14 9.65
CA ILE A 17 -2.44 -6.84 10.36
C ILE A 17 -2.96 -5.71 9.46
N ASN A 18 -2.46 -5.62 8.22
CA ASN A 18 -2.81 -4.56 7.27
C ASN A 18 -4.31 -4.55 6.95
N ASP A 19 -4.91 -5.73 6.80
CA ASP A 19 -6.33 -5.88 6.48
C ASP A 19 -7.23 -5.85 7.73
N GLY A 20 -6.66 -5.56 8.91
CA GLY A 20 -7.41 -5.36 10.15
C GLY A 20 -7.94 -6.63 10.83
N PHE A 21 -7.61 -7.82 10.33
CA PHE A 21 -7.99 -9.09 10.95
C PHE A 21 -7.22 -9.39 12.26
N TRP A 22 -6.10 -8.69 12.47
CA TRP A 22 -5.25 -8.76 13.65
C TRP A 22 -5.11 -7.38 14.32
N ARG A 23 -5.50 -7.26 15.59
CA ARG A 23 -5.39 -5.99 16.35
C ARG A 23 -3.93 -5.67 16.74
N SER A 24 -3.52 -4.44 16.44
CA SER A 24 -2.16 -3.93 16.25
C SER A 24 -1.29 -3.71 17.49
N GLU A 25 -1.37 -4.52 18.54
CA GLU A 25 -0.49 -4.40 19.72
C GLU A 25 0.71 -5.35 19.71
N TYR A 26 0.82 -6.20 18.67
CA TYR A 26 1.93 -7.17 18.51
C TYR A 26 2.51 -7.11 17.09
N GLU A 27 3.83 -7.02 16.99
CA GLU A 27 4.56 -7.15 15.72
C GLU A 27 4.45 -8.58 15.16
N ALA A 28 4.61 -8.72 13.83
CA ALA A 28 4.70 -10.02 13.18
C ALA A 28 5.92 -10.81 13.68
N THR A 29 5.68 -11.72 14.63
CA THR A 29 6.72 -12.52 15.31
C THR A 29 7.28 -13.66 14.43
N GLY A 30 6.61 -13.98 13.32
CA GLY A 30 6.91 -15.14 12.49
C GLY A 30 6.52 -16.47 13.13
N TYR A 31 5.79 -16.47 14.26
CA TYR A 31 5.29 -17.68 14.91
C TYR A 31 3.78 -17.85 14.73
N PHE A 32 3.36 -19.00 14.18
CA PHE A 32 1.94 -19.31 13.98
C PHE A 32 1.32 -19.86 15.27
N GLY A 33 0.81 -18.97 16.12
CA GLY A 33 0.13 -19.30 17.38
C GLY A 33 -1.41 -19.21 17.32
N PRO A 34 -2.10 -19.36 18.47
CA PRO A 34 -3.56 -19.27 18.55
C PRO A 34 -4.14 -17.95 18.03
N THR A 35 -3.47 -16.83 18.28
CA THR A 35 -3.86 -15.51 17.78
C THR A 35 -3.81 -15.45 16.25
N THR A 36 -2.72 -15.93 15.65
CA THR A 36 -2.58 -16.03 14.19
C THR A 36 -3.64 -16.95 13.59
N ARG A 37 -3.95 -18.07 14.26
CA ARG A 37 -5.03 -18.96 13.84
C ARG A 37 -6.38 -18.25 13.84
N GLN A 38 -6.70 -17.50 14.89
CA GLN A 38 -7.98 -16.79 14.99
C GLN A 38 -8.12 -15.68 13.95
N ALA A 39 -7.05 -14.92 13.70
CA ALA A 39 -7.00 -13.94 12.63
C ALA A 39 -7.19 -14.61 11.26
N LEU A 40 -6.55 -15.76 11.03
CA LEU A 40 -6.72 -16.51 9.78
C LEU A 40 -8.13 -17.06 9.60
N ILE A 41 -8.81 -17.48 10.67
CA ILE A 41 -10.23 -17.87 10.60
C ILE A 41 -11.07 -16.71 10.08
N ARG A 42 -10.90 -15.51 10.65
CA ARG A 42 -11.65 -14.32 10.24
C ARG A 42 -11.37 -13.94 8.79
N PHE A 43 -10.10 -13.95 8.40
CA PHE A 43 -9.70 -13.73 7.01
C PHE A 43 -10.36 -14.72 6.05
N GLN A 44 -10.36 -16.01 6.39
CA GLN A 44 -11.01 -17.05 5.58
C GLN A 44 -12.53 -16.86 5.48
N GLU A 45 -13.17 -16.39 6.55
CA GLU A 45 -14.61 -16.13 6.58
C GLU A 45 -15.00 -14.86 5.82
N GLU A 46 -14.13 -13.83 5.82
CA GLU A 46 -14.34 -12.63 5.00
C GLU A 46 -14.28 -12.97 3.51
N TYR A 47 -13.23 -13.68 3.09
CA TYR A 47 -13.02 -14.08 1.70
C TYR A 47 -13.59 -15.47 1.40
N LYS A 48 -14.75 -15.78 1.99
CA LYS A 48 -15.39 -17.10 1.92
C LYS A 48 -15.56 -17.61 0.48
N TRP A 49 -15.98 -16.72 -0.42
CA TRP A 49 -16.24 -17.04 -1.83
C TRP A 49 -14.99 -17.55 -2.56
N ASP A 50 -13.82 -16.99 -2.26
CA ASP A 50 -12.57 -17.35 -2.93
C ASP A 50 -11.81 -18.46 -2.20
N ILE A 51 -11.98 -18.60 -0.88
CA ILE A 51 -11.15 -19.49 -0.07
C ILE A 51 -11.89 -20.75 0.40
N LEU A 52 -13.15 -20.62 0.81
CA LEU A 52 -13.88 -21.68 1.51
C LEU A 52 -14.86 -22.40 0.59
N GLU A 53 -15.65 -21.67 -0.21
CA GLU A 53 -16.62 -22.27 -1.13
C GLU A 53 -16.00 -23.21 -2.18
N PRO A 54 -14.84 -22.91 -2.79
CA PRO A 54 -14.24 -23.79 -3.80
C PRO A 54 -13.85 -25.17 -3.25
N VAL A 55 -13.72 -25.30 -1.92
CA VAL A 55 -13.40 -26.55 -1.22
C VAL A 55 -14.54 -27.05 -0.34
N GLY A 56 -15.75 -26.48 -0.50
CA GLY A 56 -16.96 -26.91 0.21
C GLY A 56 -16.93 -26.66 1.72
N LEU A 57 -16.18 -25.65 2.18
CA LEU A 57 -16.11 -25.27 3.58
C LEU A 57 -17.07 -24.12 3.88
N GLU A 58 -17.75 -24.19 5.01
CA GLU A 58 -18.69 -23.15 5.44
C GLU A 58 -18.08 -22.15 6.43
N LYS A 59 -17.02 -22.56 7.14
CA LYS A 59 -16.38 -21.81 8.23
C LYS A 59 -14.87 -21.79 8.09
N GLY A 60 -14.25 -20.74 8.61
CA GLY A 60 -12.81 -20.61 8.66
C GLY A 60 -12.19 -21.74 9.51
N THR A 61 -11.12 -22.34 9.00
CA THR A 61 -10.45 -23.47 9.66
C THR A 61 -9.23 -23.03 10.45
N GLY A 62 -8.68 -21.85 10.11
CA GLY A 62 -7.39 -21.37 10.58
C GLY A 62 -6.23 -22.20 10.03
N TYR A 63 -6.48 -23.00 9.00
CA TYR A 63 -5.47 -23.75 8.29
C TYR A 63 -5.02 -22.98 7.05
N PHE A 64 -3.73 -22.64 6.97
CA PHE A 64 -3.13 -22.00 5.80
C PHE A 64 -2.87 -23.04 4.69
N GLY A 65 -3.95 -23.58 4.14
CA GLY A 65 -3.95 -24.61 3.10
C GLY A 65 -3.88 -24.04 1.67
N PRO A 66 -3.94 -24.90 0.64
CA PRO A 66 -3.74 -24.50 -0.76
C PRO A 66 -4.59 -23.31 -1.22
N GLN A 67 -5.91 -23.30 -0.97
CA GLN A 67 -6.76 -22.18 -1.37
C GLN A 67 -6.40 -20.87 -0.66
N THR A 68 -6.11 -20.94 0.63
CA THR A 68 -5.68 -19.75 1.38
C THR A 68 -4.30 -19.28 0.92
N GLN A 69 -3.39 -20.20 0.57
CA GLN A 69 -2.07 -19.87 0.01
C GLN A 69 -2.19 -19.25 -1.38
N ASP A 70 -3.06 -19.76 -2.24
CA ASP A 70 -3.28 -19.25 -3.60
C ASP A 70 -3.91 -17.86 -3.55
N TYR A 71 -4.96 -17.68 -2.74
CA TYR A 71 -5.56 -16.36 -2.52
C TYR A 71 -4.55 -15.38 -1.92
N PHE A 72 -3.78 -15.81 -0.91
CA PHE A 72 -2.71 -15.01 -0.31
C PHE A 72 -1.62 -14.65 -1.32
N LYS A 73 -1.22 -15.58 -2.19
CA LYS A 73 -0.24 -15.33 -3.26
C LYS A 73 -0.81 -14.34 -4.27
N ASN A 74 -2.08 -14.43 -4.64
CA ASN A 74 -2.71 -13.47 -5.54
C ASN A 74 -2.80 -12.08 -4.92
N ILE A 75 -3.12 -11.97 -3.63
CA ILE A 75 -3.03 -10.71 -2.87
C ILE A 75 -1.57 -10.23 -2.82
N SER A 76 -0.62 -11.10 -2.49
CA SER A 76 0.79 -10.72 -2.40
C SER A 76 1.34 -10.27 -3.75
N LEU A 77 0.90 -10.89 -4.85
CA LEU A 77 1.25 -10.51 -6.22
C LEU A 77 0.55 -9.22 -6.64
N SER A 78 -0.68 -8.96 -6.22
CA SER A 78 -1.36 -7.70 -6.52
C SER A 78 -0.79 -6.54 -5.70
N VAL A 79 -0.43 -6.78 -4.44
CA VAL A 79 0.28 -5.84 -3.57
C VAL A 79 1.69 -5.59 -4.10
N ALA A 80 2.47 -6.63 -4.41
CA ALA A 80 3.81 -6.48 -4.98
C ALA A 80 3.78 -5.81 -6.36
N LYS A 81 2.77 -6.10 -7.19
CA LYS A 81 2.57 -5.41 -8.48
C LYS A 81 2.18 -3.95 -8.28
N LYS A 82 1.37 -3.63 -7.26
CA LYS A 82 1.03 -2.25 -6.91
C LYS A 82 2.23 -1.49 -6.35
N GLU A 83 3.09 -2.14 -5.55
CA GLU A 83 4.33 -1.59 -5.00
C GLU A 83 5.42 -1.42 -6.09
N GLU A 84 5.53 -2.34 -7.06
CA GLU A 84 6.42 -2.19 -8.23
C GLU A 84 5.90 -1.17 -9.25
N GLU A 85 4.58 -0.93 -9.34
CA GLU A 85 3.99 0.06 -10.25
C GLU A 85 4.08 1.51 -9.74
N THR A 86 4.30 1.74 -8.43
CA THR A 86 4.49 3.09 -7.87
C THR A 86 5.92 3.61 -8.03
N SER A 87 6.61 3.29 -9.13
CA SER A 87 7.88 3.94 -9.48
C SER A 87 7.63 5.11 -10.44
N PHE A 88 7.86 6.32 -9.95
CA PHE A 88 7.77 7.55 -10.74
C PHE A 88 8.96 7.65 -11.69
N ASN A 89 8.79 7.16 -12.91
CA ASN A 89 9.85 7.07 -13.93
C ASN A 89 9.93 8.27 -14.87
N ARG A 90 8.89 9.11 -14.91
CA ARG A 90 8.86 10.31 -15.76
C ARG A 90 8.50 11.56 -14.96
N ASN A 91 8.96 12.71 -15.45
CA ASN A 91 8.55 14.00 -14.90
C ASN A 91 7.02 14.15 -14.96
N LEU A 92 6.39 14.68 -13.91
CA LEU A 92 4.95 15.01 -13.90
C LEU A 92 4.73 16.50 -13.66
N GLY A 93 3.71 17.06 -14.31
CA GLY A 93 3.36 18.47 -14.23
C GLY A 93 1.98 18.77 -14.79
N LEU A 94 1.60 20.05 -14.74
CA LEU A 94 0.27 20.52 -15.10
C LEU A 94 -0.17 20.04 -16.49
N GLY A 95 -1.41 19.54 -16.58
CA GLY A 95 -2.03 19.05 -17.81
C GLY A 95 -1.71 17.60 -18.16
N MET A 96 -0.80 16.96 -17.42
CA MET A 96 -0.50 15.54 -17.63
C MET A 96 -1.59 14.64 -17.06
N SER A 97 -1.68 13.42 -17.60
CA SER A 97 -2.58 12.39 -17.08
C SER A 97 -1.93 11.01 -17.15
N GLY A 98 -2.48 10.07 -16.38
CA GLY A 98 -2.06 8.67 -16.35
C GLY A 98 -2.17 8.05 -14.96
N ASP A 99 -1.90 6.75 -14.89
CA ASP A 99 -1.95 5.98 -13.64
C ASP A 99 -0.88 6.46 -12.65
N ASP A 100 0.27 6.93 -13.14
CA ASP A 100 1.31 7.55 -12.31
C ASP A 100 0.87 8.90 -11.73
N VAL A 101 0.09 9.70 -12.47
CA VAL A 101 -0.54 10.91 -11.92
C VAL A 101 -1.56 10.55 -10.85
N LYS A 102 -2.33 9.47 -11.06
CA LYS A 102 -3.30 9.01 -10.05
C LYS A 102 -2.58 8.52 -8.79
N ALA A 103 -1.54 7.72 -8.93
CA ALA A 103 -0.70 7.26 -7.82
C ALA A 103 -0.07 8.43 -7.06
N LEU A 104 0.44 9.46 -7.76
CA LEU A 104 0.91 10.69 -7.13
C LEU A 104 -0.19 11.33 -6.27
N GLN A 105 -1.40 11.46 -6.81
CA GLN A 105 -2.52 12.10 -6.10
C GLN A 105 -2.92 11.31 -4.85
N GLU A 106 -2.96 9.98 -4.93
CA GLU A 106 -3.23 9.11 -3.77
C GLU A 106 -2.18 9.30 -2.68
N ILE A 107 -0.90 9.38 -3.04
CA ILE A 107 0.18 9.70 -2.09
C ILE A 107 -0.03 11.08 -1.48
N LEU A 108 -0.30 12.11 -2.28
CA LEU A 108 -0.51 13.48 -1.78
C LEU A 108 -1.71 13.59 -0.83
N ILE A 109 -2.77 12.80 -1.05
CA ILE A 109 -3.92 12.68 -0.15
C ILE A 109 -3.47 12.06 1.18
N ASN A 110 -2.80 10.91 1.14
CA ASN A 110 -2.31 10.22 2.34
C ASN A 110 -1.30 11.05 3.14
N GLU A 111 -0.54 11.90 2.46
CA GLU A 111 0.42 12.83 3.05
C GLU A 111 -0.23 14.04 3.74
N GLY A 112 -1.55 14.21 3.59
CA GLY A 112 -2.32 15.29 4.20
C GLY A 112 -2.06 16.66 3.55
N VAL A 113 -1.50 16.70 2.34
CA VAL A 113 -1.20 17.96 1.62
C VAL A 113 -2.25 18.30 0.55
N TRP A 114 -3.29 17.47 0.44
CA TRP A 114 -4.38 17.61 -0.52
C TRP A 114 -5.56 18.38 0.09
N GLU A 115 -5.74 19.64 -0.34
CA GLU A 115 -6.82 20.52 0.14
C GLU A 115 -8.02 20.51 -0.82
N SER A 116 -8.61 19.34 -1.03
CA SER A 116 -9.84 19.20 -1.81
C SER A 116 -10.57 17.92 -1.41
N GLU A 117 -11.90 17.93 -1.57
CA GLU A 117 -12.73 16.72 -1.44
C GLU A 117 -12.71 15.87 -2.74
N VAL A 118 -12.09 16.38 -3.81
CA VAL A 118 -11.97 15.64 -5.07
C VAL A 118 -10.95 14.52 -4.91
N GLU A 119 -11.36 13.29 -5.23
CA GLU A 119 -10.50 12.10 -5.22
C GLU A 119 -9.44 12.13 -6.34
N ALA A 120 -8.51 11.16 -6.30
CA ALA A 120 -7.49 10.99 -7.32
C ALA A 120 -8.12 10.66 -8.69
N THR A 121 -8.07 11.62 -9.61
CA THR A 121 -8.67 11.51 -10.96
C THR A 121 -7.70 11.00 -12.01
N GLY A 122 -6.39 11.03 -11.73
CA GLY A 122 -5.34 10.80 -12.72
C GLY A 122 -5.08 12.00 -13.63
N TYR A 123 -5.66 13.17 -13.40
CA TYR A 123 -5.38 14.41 -14.13
C TYR A 123 -4.62 15.44 -13.25
N PHE A 124 -3.44 15.87 -13.70
CA PHE A 124 -2.60 16.80 -12.99
C PHE A 124 -3.10 18.24 -13.19
N GLY A 125 -4.09 18.63 -12.41
CA GLY A 125 -4.68 19.97 -12.40
C GLY A 125 -4.02 20.94 -11.42
N SER A 126 -4.71 22.06 -11.17
CA SER A 126 -4.31 23.06 -10.17
C SER A 126 -4.24 22.47 -8.76
N ILE A 127 -5.18 21.60 -8.39
CA ILE A 127 -5.21 20.92 -7.09
C ILE A 127 -3.94 20.10 -6.89
N THR A 128 -3.59 19.25 -7.87
CA THR A 128 -2.37 18.43 -7.83
C THR A 128 -1.12 19.30 -7.77
N LYS A 129 -1.05 20.39 -8.55
CA LYS A 129 0.08 21.32 -8.51
C LYS A 129 0.28 21.92 -7.12
N SER A 130 -0.80 22.42 -6.49
CA SER A 130 -0.75 22.98 -5.15
C SER A 130 -0.35 21.94 -4.10
N ALA A 131 -0.85 20.72 -4.21
CA ALA A 131 -0.48 19.62 -3.31
C ALA A 131 1.00 19.22 -3.48
N VAL A 132 1.52 19.18 -4.70
CA VAL A 132 2.95 18.93 -4.96
C VAL A 132 3.83 20.03 -4.35
N ILE A 133 3.43 21.30 -4.44
CA ILE A 133 4.18 22.40 -3.79
C ILE A 133 4.31 22.12 -2.28
N LYS A 134 3.21 21.80 -1.63
CA LYS A 134 3.19 21.52 -0.18
C LYS A 134 3.96 20.26 0.19
N TYR A 135 3.87 19.21 -0.63
CA TYR A 135 4.68 18.01 -0.46
C TYR A 135 6.18 18.34 -0.52
N GLN A 136 6.59 19.11 -1.52
CA GLN A 136 7.98 19.54 -1.68
C GLN A 136 8.46 20.40 -0.51
N GLU A 137 7.61 21.27 0.02
CA GLU A 137 7.90 22.10 1.18
C GLU A 137 7.93 21.29 2.48
N LYS A 138 7.06 20.28 2.64
CA LYS A 138 7.06 19.35 3.77
C LYS A 138 8.36 18.55 3.86
N TYR A 139 8.92 18.17 2.71
CA TYR A 139 10.18 17.42 2.58
C TYR A 139 11.32 18.27 2.02
N ALA A 140 11.37 19.57 2.37
CA ALA A 140 12.29 20.53 1.77
C ALA A 140 13.77 20.13 1.87
N ALA A 141 14.19 19.57 3.01
CA ALA A 141 15.57 19.14 3.24
C ALA A 141 16.04 18.06 2.24
N GLU A 142 15.13 17.20 1.79
CA GLU A 142 15.46 16.11 0.87
C GLU A 142 15.21 16.50 -0.59
N ILE A 143 14.20 17.34 -0.85
CA ILE A 143 13.73 17.63 -2.20
C ILE A 143 14.29 18.95 -2.74
N LEU A 144 14.27 20.02 -1.93
CA LEU A 144 14.50 21.40 -2.35
C LEU A 144 15.91 21.90 -2.02
N GLU A 145 16.39 21.67 -0.80
CA GLU A 145 17.70 22.15 -0.33
C GLU A 145 18.87 21.66 -1.19
N PRO A 146 18.92 20.38 -1.66
CA PRO A 146 19.99 19.92 -2.53
C PRO A 146 20.05 20.64 -3.89
N LEU A 147 18.95 21.30 -4.27
CA LEU A 147 18.82 22.09 -5.49
C LEU A 147 18.97 23.59 -5.24
N GLY A 148 19.18 24.02 -3.99
CA GLY A 148 19.21 25.44 -3.60
C GLY A 148 17.84 26.12 -3.71
N LEU A 149 16.75 25.35 -3.69
CA LEU A 149 15.39 25.89 -3.75
C LEU A 149 14.84 26.10 -2.35
N THR A 150 14.06 27.17 -2.18
CA THR A 150 13.41 27.52 -0.91
C THR A 150 11.89 27.41 -0.95
N LYS A 151 11.32 27.11 -2.12
CA LYS A 151 9.87 27.00 -2.34
C LYS A 151 9.56 25.83 -3.27
N GLY A 152 8.41 25.20 -3.06
CA GLY A 152 7.91 24.17 -3.95
C GLY A 152 7.68 24.70 -5.37
N THR A 153 8.02 23.89 -6.36
CA THR A 153 7.86 24.23 -7.79
C THR A 153 6.51 23.77 -8.34
N GLY A 154 5.90 22.78 -7.69
CA GLY A 154 4.70 22.11 -8.20
C GLY A 154 4.98 21.19 -9.40
N PHE A 155 6.26 20.92 -9.69
CA PHE A 155 6.71 20.03 -10.74
C PHE A 155 7.42 18.82 -10.14
N VAL A 156 7.02 17.61 -10.55
CA VAL A 156 7.61 16.36 -10.06
C VAL A 156 8.83 16.01 -10.89
N GLY A 157 9.92 16.70 -10.60
CA GLY A 157 11.25 16.50 -11.19
C GLY A 157 12.04 15.36 -10.54
N SER A 158 13.31 15.22 -10.90
CA SER A 158 14.18 14.11 -10.45
C SER A 158 14.23 13.97 -8.93
N SER A 159 14.39 15.08 -8.20
CA SER A 159 14.46 15.09 -6.73
C SER A 159 13.16 14.62 -6.08
N THR A 160 12.01 15.12 -6.54
CA THR A 160 10.70 14.68 -6.03
C THR A 160 10.42 13.22 -6.36
N ARG A 161 10.77 12.74 -7.56
CA ARG A 161 10.63 11.31 -7.89
C ARG A 161 11.54 10.42 -7.06
N ALA A 162 12.78 10.86 -6.84
CA ALA A 162 13.71 10.13 -5.99
C ALA A 162 13.19 10.02 -4.55
N HIS A 163 12.47 11.02 -4.05
CA HIS A 163 11.82 10.95 -2.74
C HIS A 163 10.56 10.06 -2.75
N LEU A 164 9.74 10.14 -3.79
CA LEU A 164 8.53 9.32 -3.93
C LEU A 164 8.80 7.82 -4.14
N ASN A 165 9.96 7.45 -4.69
CA ASN A 165 10.35 6.07 -4.97
C ASN A 165 11.10 5.38 -3.81
N LYS A 166 11.13 5.98 -2.61
CA LYS A 166 11.75 5.40 -1.41
C LYS A 166 10.76 4.53 -0.66
#